data_AF-A0A7J5YNK2-F1
#
_entry.id   AF-A0A7J5YNK2-F1
#
_cell.length_a   1.000
_cell.length_b   1.000
_cell.length_c   1.000
_cell.angle_alpha   90.00
_cell.angle_beta   90.00
_cell.angle_gamma   90.00
#
_symmetry.space_group_name_H-M   'P 1'
#
loop_
_entity.id
_entity.type
_entity.pdbx_description
1 polymer ?
#
loop_
_entity_poly.entity_id
_entity_poly.type
_entity_poly.pdbx_seq_one_letter_code
_entity_poly.pdbx_strand_id
1 'polypeptide(L)'
;MSVLFSGWEVIDDAGLVPETRSRGVYTMYHGTSITSARVIIANGFKQSTDGMLGMGVYVSHRVVLQLHVRVGRVKRIDKDNHPMQKTWHSHGYDTAWVPPNIGLLAVRSGLEEDCVFDPKRVNW
;
A
#
# COMPACT_ATOMS: atom_id res chain seq x y z
N MET A 1 -15.23 -17.07 3.15
CA MET A 1 -15.52 -16.10 4.24
C MET A 1 -15.62 -14.73 3.60
N SER A 2 -16.20 -13.71 4.26
CA SER A 2 -16.18 -12.35 3.73
C SER A 2 -15.41 -11.40 4.63
N VAL A 3 -14.50 -10.63 4.04
CA VAL A 3 -13.71 -9.60 4.73
C VAL A 3 -14.29 -8.25 4.31
N LEU A 4 -14.77 -7.48 5.29
CA LEU A 4 -15.22 -6.12 5.06
C LEU A 4 -13.99 -5.25 4.80
N PHE A 5 -13.85 -4.76 3.57
CA PHE A 5 -12.73 -3.94 3.18
C PHE A 5 -13.23 -2.67 2.49
N SER A 6 -13.02 -1.49 3.08
CA SER A 6 -13.42 -0.15 2.57
C SER A 6 -14.50 -0.15 1.47
N GLY A 7 -15.70 -0.67 1.80
CA GLY A 7 -16.86 -0.69 0.91
C GLY A 7 -17.04 -1.92 -0.01
N TRP A 8 -16.33 -3.03 0.20
CA TRP A 8 -16.49 -4.28 -0.55
C TRP A 8 -16.58 -5.51 0.34
N GLU A 9 -17.48 -6.42 -0.04
CA GLU A 9 -17.50 -7.82 0.40
C GLU A 9 -16.70 -8.66 -0.62
N VAL A 10 -15.59 -9.26 -0.20
CA VAL A 10 -14.84 -10.21 -1.05
C VAL A 10 -15.34 -11.62 -0.76
N ILE A 11 -15.91 -12.30 -1.75
CA ILE A 11 -16.41 -13.68 -1.64
C ILE A 11 -15.34 -14.63 -2.23
N ASP A 12 -14.80 -15.50 -1.38
CA ASP A 12 -13.56 -16.28 -1.63
C ASP A 12 -13.56 -17.22 -2.86
N ASP A 13 -14.70 -17.58 -3.48
CA ASP A 13 -14.74 -18.72 -4.42
C ASP A 13 -15.42 -18.48 -5.79
N ALA A 14 -15.57 -17.24 -6.26
CA ALA A 14 -16.26 -16.98 -7.55
C ALA A 14 -15.53 -16.04 -8.54
N GLY A 15 -14.28 -15.68 -8.26
CA GLY A 15 -13.69 -14.50 -8.88
C GLY A 15 -14.37 -13.23 -8.38
N LEU A 16 -13.88 -12.07 -8.81
CA LEU A 16 -14.48 -10.78 -8.47
C LEU A 16 -15.86 -10.68 -9.13
N VAL A 17 -16.91 -11.16 -8.44
CA VAL A 17 -18.29 -10.96 -8.83
C VAL A 17 -18.65 -9.54 -8.39
N PRO A 18 -18.95 -8.60 -9.31
CA PRO A 18 -19.37 -7.26 -8.92
C PRO A 18 -20.68 -7.40 -8.15
N GLU A 19 -20.62 -7.13 -6.85
CA GLU A 19 -21.81 -7.08 -6.02
C GLU A 19 -22.62 -5.86 -6.50
N THR A 20 -23.70 -6.17 -7.23
CA THR A 20 -24.55 -5.24 -7.97
C THR A 20 -23.86 -4.54 -9.16
N ARG A 21 -24.10 -5.06 -10.37
CA ARG A 21 -24.08 -4.25 -11.60
C ARG A 21 -25.21 -3.21 -11.57
N SER A 22 -25.15 -2.27 -10.64
CA SER A 22 -26.03 -1.11 -10.64
C SER A 22 -25.51 -0.14 -11.70
N ARG A 23 -26.08 -0.21 -12.91
CA ARG A 23 -25.90 0.79 -14.00
C ARG A 23 -24.47 0.95 -14.54
N GLY A 24 -23.60 -0.06 -14.42
CA GLY A 24 -22.27 -0.04 -15.06
C GLY A 24 -21.19 0.76 -14.33
N VAL A 25 -21.36 1.02 -13.03
CA VAL A 25 -20.36 1.67 -12.18
C VAL A 25 -19.57 0.61 -11.39
N TYR A 26 -18.25 0.76 -11.33
CA TYR A 26 -17.34 -0.09 -10.54
C TYR A 26 -16.52 0.79 -9.61
N THR A 27 -16.30 0.37 -8.36
CA THR A 27 -15.21 0.96 -7.56
C THR A 27 -13.91 0.28 -7.95
N MET A 28 -12.93 1.10 -8.29
CA MET A 28 -11.61 0.69 -8.71
C MET A 28 -10.58 1.52 -7.95
N TYR A 29 -9.36 1.01 -7.84
CA TYR A 29 -8.31 1.64 -7.07
C TYR A 29 -7.20 2.15 -7.99
N HIS A 30 -6.73 3.36 -7.72
CA HIS A 30 -5.62 3.99 -8.39
C HIS A 30 -4.45 4.13 -7.42
N GLY A 31 -3.38 3.35 -7.63
CA GLY A 31 -2.13 3.51 -6.88
C GLY A 31 -1.30 4.65 -7.47
N THR A 32 -0.92 5.62 -6.65
CA THR A 32 -0.13 6.78 -7.10
C THR A 32 0.78 7.32 -5.99
N SER A 33 1.68 8.24 -6.32
CA SER A 33 2.56 8.90 -5.34
C SER A 33 1.79 9.92 -4.49
N ILE A 34 2.30 10.25 -3.30
CA ILE A 34 1.70 11.30 -2.44
C ILE A 34 1.63 12.64 -3.18
N THR A 35 2.68 13.00 -3.92
CA THR A 35 2.72 14.24 -4.71
C THR A 35 1.60 14.27 -5.75
N SER A 36 1.44 13.17 -6.50
CA SER A 36 0.35 13.04 -7.48
C SER A 36 -1.02 13.04 -6.82
N ALA A 37 -1.19 12.35 -5.69
CA ALA A 37 -2.43 12.29 -4.94
C ALA A 37 -2.87 13.69 -4.49
N ARG A 38 -1.96 14.52 -3.98
CA ARG A 38 -2.26 15.92 -3.60
C ARG A 38 -2.80 16.73 -4.79
N VAL A 39 -2.18 16.59 -5.96
CA VAL A 39 -2.62 17.28 -7.19
C VAL A 39 -3.99 16.78 -7.65
N ILE A 40 -4.22 15.46 -7.62
CA ILE A 40 -5.49 14.83 -8.00
C ILE A 40 -6.62 15.23 -7.05
N ILE A 41 -6.37 15.30 -5.74
CA ILE A 41 -7.38 15.74 -4.76
C ILE A 41 -7.77 17.20 -4.99
N ALA A 42 -6.79 18.07 -5.28
CA ALA A 42 -7.04 19.49 -5.48
C ALA A 42 -7.73 19.81 -6.82
N ASN A 43 -7.40 19.08 -7.89
CA ASN A 43 -7.79 19.46 -9.26
C ASN A 43 -8.60 18.39 -10.02
N GLY A 44 -8.83 17.23 -9.41
CA GLY A 44 -9.36 16.05 -10.09
C GLY A 44 -8.31 15.29 -10.90
N PHE A 45 -8.71 14.15 -11.47
CA PHE A 45 -7.86 13.36 -12.36
C PHE A 45 -7.66 14.06 -13.70
N LYS A 46 -6.44 13.93 -14.26
CA LYS A 46 -6.12 14.26 -15.65
C LYS A 46 -5.75 12.98 -16.39
N GLN A 47 -6.17 12.87 -17.65
CA GLN A 47 -5.77 11.75 -18.51
C GLN A 47 -4.24 11.70 -18.66
N SER A 48 -3.69 10.49 -18.68
CA SER A 48 -2.31 10.26 -19.10
C SER A 48 -2.11 10.71 -20.54
N THR A 49 -0.88 11.06 -20.89
CA THR A 49 -0.50 11.45 -22.26
C THR A 49 -0.32 10.25 -23.18
N ASP A 50 -0.16 9.05 -22.61
CA ASP A 50 -0.01 7.78 -23.31
C ASP A 50 -0.23 6.61 -22.33
N GLY A 51 -0.15 5.37 -22.82
CA GLY A 51 -0.10 4.14 -22.04
C GLY A 51 -0.46 2.93 -22.90
N MET A 52 -0.37 1.73 -22.34
CA MET A 52 -0.63 0.49 -23.08
C MET A 52 -2.00 0.45 -23.79
N LEU A 53 -3.01 1.13 -23.21
CA LEU A 53 -4.36 1.24 -23.76
C LEU A 53 -4.69 2.65 -24.26
N GLY A 54 -3.65 3.47 -24.50
CA GLY A 54 -3.77 4.88 -24.86
C GLY A 54 -4.00 5.80 -23.66
N MET A 55 -4.43 7.02 -23.97
CA MET A 55 -4.68 8.11 -23.01
C MET A 55 -5.88 7.82 -22.12
N GLY A 56 -5.69 7.88 -20.79
CA GLY A 56 -6.77 7.63 -19.84
C GLY A 56 -6.34 7.70 -18.38
N VAL A 57 -7.22 7.26 -17.48
CA VAL A 57 -6.91 7.05 -16.06
C VAL A 57 -6.85 5.54 -15.82
N TYR A 58 -5.67 5.05 -15.44
CA TYR A 58 -5.44 3.63 -15.20
C TYR A 58 -5.91 3.27 -13.79
N VAL A 59 -6.82 2.30 -13.68
CA VAL A 59 -7.36 1.83 -12.41
C VAL A 59 -7.26 0.31 -12.35
N SER A 60 -7.31 -0.26 -11.15
CA SER A 60 -7.15 -1.71 -10.93
C SER A 60 -8.04 -2.22 -9.81
N HIS A 61 -8.38 -3.52 -9.85
CA HIS A 61 -9.15 -4.20 -8.79
C HIS A 61 -8.30 -4.55 -7.55
N ARG A 62 -7.34 -3.70 -7.16
CA ARG A 62 -6.51 -3.97 -5.98
C ARG A 62 -7.34 -3.88 -4.70
N VAL A 63 -7.24 -4.87 -3.82
CA VAL A 63 -7.78 -4.84 -2.46
C VAL A 63 -6.69 -4.29 -1.53
N VAL A 64 -6.97 -3.28 -0.70
CA VAL A 64 -5.95 -2.51 0.04
C VAL A 64 -6.28 -2.38 1.54
N LEU A 65 -6.12 -3.43 2.34
CA LEU A 65 -6.53 -3.41 3.76
C LEU A 65 -6.05 -2.15 4.52
N GLN A 66 -7.01 -1.41 5.12
CA GLN A 66 -6.69 -0.38 6.10
C GLN A 66 -6.35 -1.10 7.42
N LEU A 67 -5.19 -0.80 8.00
CA LEU A 67 -4.68 -1.49 9.18
C LEU A 67 -4.43 -0.49 10.33
N HIS A 68 -4.71 -0.93 11.55
CA HIS A 68 -4.30 -0.28 12.78
C HIS A 68 -3.08 -1.00 13.36
N VAL A 69 -1.90 -0.40 13.18
CA VAL A 69 -0.60 -1.01 13.51
C VAL A 69 -0.03 -0.41 14.80
N ARG A 70 0.27 -1.25 15.80
CA ARG A 70 0.99 -0.86 17.04
C ARG A 70 2.50 -0.95 16.83
N VAL A 71 3.12 0.13 16.37
CA VAL A 71 4.54 0.13 15.94
C VAL A 71 5.57 -0.19 17.02
N GLY A 72 5.33 0.17 18.28
CA GLY A 72 6.25 -0.15 19.38
C GLY A 72 7.63 0.48 19.27
N ARG A 73 8.66 -0.26 19.69
CA ARG A 73 10.05 0.19 19.58
C ARG A 73 10.54 0.04 18.14
N VAL A 74 10.79 1.15 17.47
CA VAL A 74 11.15 1.18 16.05
C VAL A 74 12.66 1.23 15.85
N LYS A 75 13.19 0.38 14.95
CA LYS A 75 14.56 0.45 14.46
C LYS A 75 14.59 1.11 13.08
N ARG A 76 15.19 2.30 13.00
CA ARG A 76 15.50 2.93 11.71
C ARG A 76 16.57 2.13 10.96
N ILE A 77 16.31 1.82 9.70
CA ILE A 77 17.22 1.20 8.73
C ILE A 77 17.47 2.22 7.62
N ASP A 78 18.59 2.93 7.69
CA ASP A 78 18.85 4.13 6.88
C ASP A 78 20.11 4.06 6.01
N LYS A 79 20.70 2.87 5.88
CA LYS A 79 21.83 2.63 4.98
C LYS A 79 21.80 1.21 4.42
N ASP A 80 22.45 1.03 3.28
CA ASP A 80 22.70 -0.29 2.74
C ASP A 80 23.61 -1.08 3.69
N ASN A 81 23.39 -2.40 3.74
CA ASN A 81 24.10 -3.29 4.66
C ASN A 81 24.02 -2.84 6.13
N HIS A 82 22.89 -2.26 6.55
CA HIS A 82 22.67 -1.91 7.95
C HIS A 82 22.87 -3.16 8.82
N PRO A 83 23.68 -3.12 9.90
CA PRO A 83 24.07 -4.31 10.67
C PRO A 83 22.88 -5.08 11.26
N MET A 84 21.76 -4.38 11.45
CA MET A 84 20.53 -4.95 11.98
C MET A 84 19.40 -5.08 10.95
N GLN A 85 19.68 -4.99 9.64
CA GLN A 85 18.65 -5.01 8.58
C GLN A 85 17.69 -6.19 8.68
N LYS A 86 18.16 -7.35 9.17
CA LYS A 86 17.36 -8.57 9.36
C LYS A 86 17.25 -9.05 10.81
N THR A 87 17.95 -8.41 11.73
CA THR A 87 18.09 -8.89 13.13
C THR A 87 17.56 -7.90 14.16
N TRP A 88 16.98 -6.78 13.75
CA TRP A 88 16.42 -5.78 14.66
C TRP A 88 15.46 -6.37 15.70
N HIS A 89 14.64 -7.37 15.32
CA HIS A 89 13.70 -8.02 16.22
C HIS A 89 14.38 -8.79 17.37
N SER A 90 15.51 -9.48 17.10
CA SER A 90 16.27 -10.19 18.13
C SER A 90 16.98 -9.24 19.11
N HIS A 91 17.06 -7.96 18.76
CA HIS A 91 17.59 -6.90 19.61
C HIS A 91 16.48 -6.13 20.36
N GLY A 92 15.26 -6.67 20.39
CA GLY A 92 14.14 -6.14 21.16
C GLY A 92 13.42 -4.95 20.51
N TYR A 93 13.49 -4.84 19.18
CA TYR A 93 12.67 -3.90 18.41
C TYR A 93 11.42 -4.59 17.86
N ASP A 94 10.30 -3.85 17.84
CA ASP A 94 9.01 -4.36 17.40
C ASP A 94 8.76 -4.14 15.90
N THR A 95 9.36 -3.08 15.36
CA THR A 95 9.23 -2.66 13.96
C THR A 95 10.57 -2.19 13.43
N ALA A 96 10.91 -2.51 12.18
CA ALA A 96 11.94 -1.81 11.43
C ALA A 96 11.31 -0.83 10.44
N TRP A 97 11.92 0.33 10.28
CA TRP A 97 11.42 1.42 9.44
C TRP A 97 12.51 1.92 8.51
N VAL A 98 12.20 1.99 7.21
CA VAL A 98 13.01 2.64 6.18
C VAL A 98 12.36 3.99 5.85
N PRO A 99 13.05 5.13 6.08
CA PRO A 99 12.51 6.43 5.72
C PRO A 99 12.42 6.62 4.20
N PRO A 100 11.54 7.50 3.71
CA PRO A 100 11.44 7.78 2.27
C PRO A 100 12.66 8.56 1.76
N ASN A 101 12.95 8.43 0.46
CA ASN A 101 13.93 9.22 -0.30
C ASN A 101 15.39 9.16 0.19
N ILE A 102 15.81 8.08 0.86
CA ILE A 102 17.20 7.94 1.32
C ILE A 102 18.11 7.15 0.35
N GLY A 103 17.56 6.67 -0.77
CA GLY A 103 18.36 6.05 -1.83
C GLY A 103 18.96 4.69 -1.50
N LEU A 104 18.31 3.89 -0.62
CA LEU A 104 18.77 2.51 -0.36
C LEU A 104 18.61 1.62 -1.59
N LEU A 105 19.65 0.87 -1.92
CA LEU A 105 19.58 -0.16 -2.96
C LEU A 105 18.59 -1.27 -2.59
N ALA A 106 18.43 -1.53 -1.29
CA ALA A 106 17.47 -2.50 -0.77
C ALA A 106 16.00 -2.08 -0.97
N VAL A 107 15.71 -0.78 -1.10
CA VAL A 107 14.36 -0.22 -1.29
C VAL A 107 14.35 0.63 -2.56
N ARG A 108 14.33 -0.05 -3.71
CA ARG A 108 14.46 0.56 -5.04
C ARG A 108 13.34 1.55 -5.40
N SER A 109 12.21 1.45 -4.71
CA SER A 109 11.08 2.36 -4.87
C SER A 109 11.38 3.77 -4.32
N GLY A 110 12.36 3.89 -3.41
CA GLY A 110 12.60 5.11 -2.64
C GLY A 110 11.45 5.46 -1.69
N LEU A 111 10.47 4.57 -1.53
CA LEU A 111 9.33 4.75 -0.67
C LEU A 111 9.67 4.36 0.77
N GLU A 112 8.86 4.87 1.69
CA GLU A 112 8.86 4.46 3.08
C GLU A 112 8.35 3.01 3.22
N GLU A 113 8.99 2.21 4.07
CA GLU A 113 8.56 0.84 4.37
C GLU A 113 8.66 0.56 5.88
N ASP A 114 7.60 0.00 6.45
CA ASP A 114 7.56 -0.55 7.81
C ASP A 114 7.48 -2.08 7.78
N CYS A 115 8.30 -2.73 8.60
CA CYS A 115 8.29 -4.16 8.81
C CYS A 115 8.02 -4.46 10.29
N VAL A 116 6.80 -4.91 10.61
CA VAL A 116 6.35 -5.25 11.97
C VAL A 116 6.64 -6.72 12.24
N PHE A 117 7.24 -7.04 13.37
CA PHE A 117 7.67 -8.42 13.67
C PHE A 117 6.52 -9.32 14.13
N ASP A 118 5.73 -8.86 15.11
CA ASP A 118 4.63 -9.64 15.69
C ASP A 118 3.31 -9.29 14.98
N PRO A 119 2.68 -10.24 14.25
CA PRO A 119 1.43 -9.99 13.55
C PRO A 119 0.27 -9.60 14.48
N LYS A 120 0.31 -9.94 15.79
CA LYS A 120 -0.71 -9.52 16.77
C LYS A 120 -0.77 -8.01 16.98
N ARG A 121 0.22 -7.27 16.47
CA ARG A 121 0.29 -5.82 16.51
C ARG A 121 -0.42 -5.16 15.34
N VAL A 122 -0.93 -5.94 14.39
CA VAL A 122 -1.65 -5.49 13.19
C VAL A 122 -3.12 -5.88 13.33
N ASN A 123 -3.99 -4.89 13.48
CA ASN A 123 -5.44 -5.08 13.45
C ASN A 123 -6.00 -4.53 12.14
N TRP A 124 -7.11 -5.05 11.66
CA TRP A 124 -7.84 -4.56 10.50
C TRP A 124 -9.10 -3.82 10.96
#